data_AF-A0A2D8XFI6-F1
#
_entry.id   AF-A0A2D8XFI6-F1
#
_cell.length_a   1.000
_cell.length_b   1.000
_cell.length_c   1.000
_cell.angle_alpha   90.00
_cell.angle_beta   90.00
_cell.angle_gamma   90.00
#
_symmetry.space_group_name_H-M   'P 1'
#
loop_
_entity.id
_entity.type
_entity.pdbx_description
1 polymer ?
#
loop_
_entity_poly.entity_id
_entity_poly.type
_entity_poly.pdbx_seq_one_letter_code
_entity_poly.pdbx_strand_id
1 'polypeptide(L)'
;MRGTKFRSQFEIGLAKSLASKNIPYEYEQMKLTYIPKPRTYTPDFVLTKNGIIIEAKGHLDKGDRVKMQLVKAQYPDLDIRFVFVRATNKIYKGSKTTYADWANRYGFPWAEGTIPEEWLKDDAGT
;
A
#
# COMPACT_ATOMS: atom_id res chain seq x y z
N MET A 1 11.68 -2.27 28.33
CA MET A 1 11.03 -3.21 27.38
C MET A 1 11.97 -4.29 26.82
N ARG A 2 13.24 -4.43 27.26
CA ARG A 2 14.05 -5.59 26.87
C ARG A 2 13.76 -6.74 27.85
N GLY A 3 13.39 -7.90 27.32
CA GLY A 3 13.25 -9.15 28.10
C GLY A 3 11.84 -9.72 28.30
N THR A 4 10.78 -9.10 27.77
CA THR A 4 9.41 -9.63 27.87
C THR A 4 8.87 -10.05 26.51
N LYS A 5 8.08 -11.15 26.46
CA LYS A 5 7.40 -11.60 25.22
C LYS A 5 6.31 -10.63 24.72
N PHE A 6 5.84 -9.73 25.57
CA PHE A 6 4.73 -8.81 25.30
C PHE A 6 5.16 -7.60 24.46
N ARG A 7 4.27 -7.13 23.58
CA ARG A 7 4.58 -6.11 22.57
C ARG A 7 4.33 -4.67 23.04
N SER A 8 3.71 -4.48 24.20
CA SER A 8 3.44 -3.16 24.77
C SER A 8 3.40 -3.19 26.30
N GLN A 9 3.56 -2.02 26.94
CA GLN A 9 3.37 -1.89 28.40
C GLN A 9 1.95 -2.23 28.80
N PHE A 10 0.98 -1.91 27.96
CA PHE A 10 -0.42 -2.24 28.16
C PHE A 10 -0.62 -3.75 28.26
N GLU A 11 -0.07 -4.52 27.31
CA GLU A 11 -0.12 -5.99 27.35
C GLU A 11 0.58 -6.58 28.58
N ILE A 12 1.70 -6.00 29.01
CA ILE A 12 2.38 -6.40 30.25
C ILE A 12 1.44 -6.20 31.46
N GLY A 13 0.73 -5.07 31.50
CA GLY A 13 -0.24 -4.77 32.56
C GLY A 13 -1.38 -5.81 32.62
N LEU A 14 -1.93 -6.18 31.46
CA LEU A 14 -2.97 -7.21 31.37
C LEU A 14 -2.45 -8.58 31.83
N ALA A 15 -1.29 -8.99 31.35
CA ALA A 15 -0.66 -10.25 31.75
C ALA A 15 -0.41 -10.33 33.26
N LYS A 16 0.04 -9.23 33.88
CA LYS A 16 0.20 -9.14 35.34
C LYS A 16 -1.14 -9.26 36.06
N SER A 17 -2.19 -8.62 35.54
CA SER A 17 -3.55 -8.70 36.14
C SER A 17 -4.14 -10.11 36.07
N LEU A 18 -3.91 -10.84 34.97
CA LEU A 18 -4.32 -12.24 34.82
C LEU A 18 -3.54 -13.13 35.80
N ALA A 19 -2.22 -12.94 35.87
CA ALA A 19 -1.36 -13.68 36.80
C ALA A 19 -1.73 -13.43 38.27
N SER A 20 -2.02 -12.18 38.67
CA SER A 20 -2.43 -11.86 40.05
C SER A 20 -3.78 -12.47 40.44
N LYS A 21 -4.60 -12.84 39.44
CA LYS A 21 -5.89 -13.52 39.62
C LYS A 21 -5.77 -15.03 39.45
N ASN A 22 -4.56 -15.58 39.28
CA ASN A 22 -4.31 -17.00 38.98
C ASN A 22 -5.08 -17.50 37.74
N ILE A 23 -5.30 -16.64 36.74
CA ILE A 23 -5.95 -17.02 35.48
C ILE A 23 -4.88 -17.47 34.50
N PRO A 24 -4.86 -18.75 34.06
CA PRO A 24 -3.93 -19.22 33.04
C PRO A 24 -4.27 -18.60 31.68
N TYR A 25 -3.25 -18.30 30.88
CA TYR A 25 -3.43 -17.73 29.54
C TYR A 25 -2.29 -18.14 28.61
N GLU A 26 -2.61 -18.19 27.32
CA GLU A 26 -1.65 -18.25 26.23
C GLU A 26 -1.48 -16.87 25.60
N TYR A 27 -0.29 -16.56 25.07
CA TYR A 27 -0.01 -15.29 24.42
C TYR A 27 0.52 -15.53 23.01
N GLU A 28 -0.18 -14.99 22.02
CA GLU A 28 0.13 -15.09 20.58
C GLU A 28 0.41 -16.53 20.07
N GLN A 29 -0.20 -17.56 20.68
CA GLN A 29 -0.01 -18.97 20.28
C GLN A 29 -0.97 -19.41 19.16
N MET A 30 -2.26 -19.13 19.30
CA MET A 30 -3.27 -19.48 18.29
C MET A 30 -3.19 -18.55 17.08
N LYS A 31 -3.19 -19.15 15.88
CA LYS A 31 -3.26 -18.44 14.60
C LYS A 31 -4.43 -18.97 13.79
N LEU A 32 -5.22 -18.06 13.23
CA LEU A 32 -6.36 -18.40 12.38
C LEU A 32 -6.14 -17.83 10.99
N THR A 33 -6.20 -18.69 9.97
CA THR A 33 -6.21 -18.26 8.57
C THR A 33 -7.61 -17.80 8.20
N TYR A 34 -7.71 -16.67 7.49
CA TYR A 34 -8.98 -16.16 6.99
C TYR A 34 -8.81 -15.55 5.59
N ILE A 35 -9.89 -15.57 4.82
CA ILE A 35 -9.96 -14.95 3.48
C ILE A 35 -10.74 -13.64 3.64
N PRO A 36 -10.14 -12.47 3.35
CA PRO A 36 -10.88 -11.22 3.37
C PRO A 36 -11.89 -11.18 2.23
N LYS A 37 -12.99 -10.45 2.41
CA LYS A 37 -13.91 -10.17 1.30
C LYS A 37 -13.14 -9.46 0.17
N PRO A 38 -13.49 -9.73 -1.11
CA PRO A 38 -12.99 -8.96 -2.23
C PRO A 38 -13.18 -7.46 -2.01
N ARG A 39 -12.22 -6.66 -2.45
CA ARG A 39 -12.24 -5.20 -2.38
C ARG A 39 -12.29 -4.63 -3.78
N THR A 40 -12.97 -3.49 -3.93
CA THR A 40 -13.05 -2.77 -5.20
C THR A 40 -11.94 -1.72 -5.27
N TYR A 41 -11.30 -1.61 -6.43
CA TYR A 41 -10.42 -0.52 -6.78
C TYR A 41 -11.21 0.52 -7.58
N THR A 42 -11.23 1.77 -7.11
CA THR A 42 -11.78 2.91 -7.83
C THR A 42 -10.62 3.85 -8.16
N PRO A 43 -10.30 4.07 -9.43
CA PRO A 43 -9.25 5.01 -9.81
C PRO A 43 -9.70 6.46 -9.58
N ASP A 44 -8.73 7.37 -9.45
CA ASP A 44 -9.03 8.80 -9.32
C ASP A 44 -9.48 9.40 -10.66
N PHE A 45 -8.80 9.06 -11.75
CA PHE A 45 -9.14 9.52 -13.09
C PHE A 45 -8.97 8.42 -14.14
N VAL A 46 -9.82 8.47 -15.17
CA VAL A 46 -9.73 7.63 -16.36
C VAL A 46 -9.77 8.54 -17.58
N LEU A 47 -8.70 8.51 -18.39
CA LEU A 47 -8.63 9.21 -19.65
C LEU A 47 -9.43 8.43 -20.69
N THR A 48 -10.66 8.86 -20.97
CA THR A 48 -11.62 8.09 -21.76
C THR A 48 -11.23 7.87 -23.22
N LYS A 49 -10.29 8.66 -23.74
CA LYS A 49 -9.85 8.58 -25.13
C LYS A 49 -8.81 7.48 -25.40
N ASN A 50 -7.92 7.21 -24.43
CA ASN A 50 -6.84 6.23 -24.57
C ASN A 50 -6.85 5.14 -23.48
N GLY A 51 -7.74 5.23 -22.50
CA GLY A 51 -7.91 4.22 -21.45
C GLY A 51 -6.89 4.31 -20.31
N ILE A 52 -6.00 5.30 -20.30
CA ILE A 52 -5.03 5.48 -19.21
C ILE A 52 -5.77 5.77 -17.91
N ILE A 53 -5.41 5.04 -16.87
CA ILE A 53 -5.91 5.19 -15.51
C ILE A 53 -4.86 5.96 -14.70
N ILE A 54 -5.28 7.00 -13.99
CA ILE A 54 -4.37 7.84 -13.19
C ILE A 54 -4.77 7.77 -11.72
N GLU A 55 -3.81 7.42 -10.86
CA GLU A 55 -3.90 7.55 -9.40
C GLU A 55 -3.05 8.75 -8.93
N ALA A 56 -3.69 9.76 -8.35
CA ALA A 56 -3.02 10.88 -7.72
C ALA A 56 -2.61 10.49 -6.29
N LYS A 57 -1.32 10.64 -5.93
CA LYS A 57 -0.82 10.08 -4.67
C LYS A 57 0.10 11.03 -3.92
N GLY A 58 -0.40 11.55 -2.80
CA GLY A 58 0.39 12.30 -1.81
C GLY A 58 1.15 11.40 -0.83
N HIS A 59 0.48 10.34 -0.34
CA HIS A 59 1.07 9.35 0.56
C HIS A 59 0.87 7.96 -0.02
N LEU A 60 1.97 7.22 -0.21
CA LEU A 60 1.96 5.85 -0.71
C LEU A 60 2.29 4.90 0.45
N ASP A 61 1.28 4.46 1.17
CA ASP A 61 1.45 3.61 2.36
C ASP A 61 1.63 2.13 2.01
N LYS A 62 1.75 1.26 3.02
CA LYS A 62 1.88 -0.19 2.79
C LYS A 62 0.61 -0.79 2.18
N GLY A 63 -0.56 -0.34 2.60
CA GLY A 63 -1.85 -0.82 2.11
C GLY A 63 -2.03 -0.51 0.62
N ASP A 64 -1.72 0.71 0.20
CA ASP A 64 -1.75 1.14 -1.19
C ASP A 64 -0.84 0.28 -2.06
N ARG A 65 0.40 0.05 -1.63
CA ARG A 65 1.35 -0.74 -2.42
C ARG A 65 0.88 -2.18 -2.60
N VAL A 66 0.35 -2.80 -1.54
CA VAL A 66 -0.22 -4.15 -1.62
C VAL A 66 -1.46 -4.18 -2.52
N LYS A 67 -2.37 -3.20 -2.36
CA LYS A 67 -3.57 -3.04 -3.20
C LYS A 67 -3.17 -2.99 -4.68
N MET A 68 -2.25 -2.11 -5.03
CA MET A 68 -1.92 -1.84 -6.44
C MET A 68 -1.13 -2.97 -7.08
N GLN A 69 -0.26 -3.67 -6.33
CA GLN A 69 0.37 -4.90 -6.81
C GLN A 69 -0.66 -6.00 -7.09
N LEU A 70 -1.66 -6.17 -6.21
CA LEU A 70 -2.73 -7.15 -6.43
C LEU A 70 -3.61 -6.78 -7.62
N VAL A 71 -3.96 -5.50 -7.76
CA VAL A 71 -4.71 -5.00 -8.93
C VAL A 71 -3.94 -5.29 -10.20
N LYS A 72 -2.65 -4.95 -10.27
CA LYS A 72 -1.82 -5.22 -11.45
C LYS A 72 -1.67 -6.72 -11.75
N ALA A 73 -1.55 -7.56 -10.72
CA ALA A 73 -1.48 -9.00 -10.91
C ALA A 73 -2.79 -9.60 -11.44
N GLN A 74 -3.94 -9.02 -11.09
CA GLN A 74 -5.27 -9.50 -11.50
C GLN A 74 -5.77 -8.86 -12.81
N TYR A 75 -5.29 -7.65 -13.12
CA TYR A 75 -5.67 -6.87 -14.30
C TYR A 75 -4.40 -6.34 -15.00
N PRO A 76 -3.57 -7.24 -15.56
CA PRO A 76 -2.28 -6.86 -16.15
C PRO A 76 -2.40 -5.94 -17.37
N ASP A 77 -3.56 -5.92 -18.03
CA ASP A 77 -3.82 -5.15 -19.25
C ASP A 77 -4.21 -3.69 -18.97
N LEU A 78 -4.46 -3.32 -17.72
CA LEU A 78 -4.78 -1.93 -17.36
C LEU A 78 -3.52 -1.06 -17.34
N ASP A 79 -3.55 0.05 -18.08
CA ASP A 79 -2.50 1.08 -18.04
C ASP A 79 -2.75 2.03 -16.86
N ILE A 80 -2.29 1.60 -15.68
CA ILE A 80 -2.39 2.38 -14.44
C ILE A 80 -1.09 3.15 -14.20
N ARG A 81 -1.19 4.47 -14.12
CA ARG A 81 -0.08 5.40 -13.90
C ARG A 81 -0.28 6.20 -12.62
N PHE A 82 0.82 6.64 -12.01
CA PHE A 82 0.77 7.46 -10.78
C PHE A 82 1.19 8.90 -11.05
N VAL A 83 0.51 9.86 -10.43
CA VAL A 83 1.02 11.22 -10.29
C VAL A 83 1.30 11.48 -8.82
N PHE A 84 2.58 11.50 -8.46
CA PHE A 84 3.00 11.74 -7.09
C PHE A 84 3.07 13.24 -6.80
N VAL A 85 2.69 13.65 -5.59
CA VAL A 85 3.02 15.02 -5.12
C VAL A 85 4.54 15.19 -5.04
N ARG A 86 5.24 14.13 -4.57
CA ARG A 86 6.70 14.06 -4.51
C ARG A 86 7.15 12.60 -4.57
N ALA A 87 7.68 12.19 -5.71
CA ALA A 87 8.12 10.83 -5.99
C ALA A 87 9.39 10.42 -5.20
N THR A 88 10.19 11.40 -4.74
CA THR A 88 11.35 11.17 -3.87
C THR A 88 10.99 10.83 -2.42
N ASN A 89 9.72 10.91 -2.03
CA ASN A 89 9.26 10.50 -0.70
C ASN A 89 9.56 9.02 -0.44
N LYS A 90 9.89 8.69 0.82
CA LYS A 90 10.20 7.32 1.22
C LYS A 90 8.93 6.53 1.53
N ILE A 91 8.89 5.25 1.12
CA ILE A 91 7.74 4.33 1.34
C ILE A 91 7.38 4.11 2.83
N TYR A 92 8.31 4.42 3.73
CA TYR A 92 8.11 4.61 5.16
C TYR A 92 9.34 5.35 5.73
N LYS A 93 9.24 5.87 6.96
CA LYS A 93 10.33 6.58 7.64
C LYS A 93 11.58 5.69 7.77
N GLY A 94 12.71 6.15 7.22
CA GLY A 94 13.98 5.41 7.25
C GLY A 94 14.19 4.42 6.10
N SER A 95 13.22 4.24 5.21
CA SER A 95 13.42 3.46 3.99
C SER A 95 14.43 4.13 3.06
N LYS A 96 15.28 3.33 2.39
CA LYS A 96 16.11 3.80 1.27
C LYS A 96 15.29 3.93 -0.02
N THR A 97 14.25 3.11 -0.18
CA THR A 97 13.34 3.09 -1.33
C THR A 97 12.35 4.27 -1.30
N THR A 98 12.29 4.99 -2.41
CA THR A 98 11.35 6.08 -2.70
C THR A 98 10.05 5.57 -3.35
N TYR A 99 9.07 6.46 -3.55
CA TYR A 99 7.86 6.14 -4.31
C TYR A 99 8.19 5.85 -5.78
N ALA A 100 9.07 6.66 -6.39
CA ALA A 100 9.60 6.42 -7.73
C ALA A 100 10.28 5.04 -7.84
N ASP A 101 11.15 4.69 -6.88
CA ASP A 101 11.84 3.39 -6.88
C ASP A 101 10.84 2.24 -6.80
N TRP A 102 9.78 2.39 -6.02
CA TRP A 102 8.72 1.39 -5.92
C TRP A 102 7.92 1.30 -7.23
N ALA A 103 7.49 2.43 -7.79
CA ALA A 103 6.74 2.46 -9.03
C ALA A 103 7.53 1.80 -10.17
N ASN A 104 8.82 2.17 -10.32
CA ASN A 104 9.73 1.56 -11.30
C ASN A 104 9.88 0.05 -11.08
N ARG A 105 10.09 -0.39 -9.84
CA ARG A 105 10.25 -1.82 -9.51
C ARG A 105 9.03 -2.65 -9.90
N TYR A 106 7.82 -2.11 -9.73
CA TYR A 106 6.58 -2.82 -10.02
C TYR A 106 5.98 -2.43 -11.38
N GLY A 107 6.70 -1.64 -12.19
CA GLY A 107 6.33 -1.27 -13.55
C GLY A 107 5.09 -0.38 -13.64
N PHE A 108 4.92 0.55 -12.71
CA PHE A 108 3.91 1.60 -12.83
C PHE A 108 4.57 2.85 -13.42
N PRO A 109 4.17 3.31 -14.62
CA PRO A 109 4.57 4.62 -15.11
C PRO A 109 4.15 5.70 -14.11
N TRP A 110 4.96 6.74 -13.96
CA TRP A 110 4.67 7.78 -13.00
C TRP A 110 5.19 9.16 -13.44
N ALA A 111 4.60 10.20 -12.86
CA ALA A 111 5.01 11.58 -12.97
C ALA A 111 4.98 12.25 -11.58
N GLU A 112 5.56 13.45 -11.48
CA GLU A 112 5.56 14.25 -10.25
C GLU A 112 4.86 15.59 -10.50
N GLY A 113 3.95 15.98 -9.60
CA GLY A 113 3.26 17.27 -9.61
C GLY A 113 2.07 17.33 -10.57
N THR A 114 2.27 17.02 -11.86
CA THR A 114 1.24 17.15 -12.91
C THR A 114 1.19 15.94 -13.83
N ILE A 115 0.07 15.79 -14.55
CA ILE A 115 -0.06 14.80 -15.63
C ILE A 115 0.75 15.30 -16.83
N PRO A 116 1.71 14.51 -17.34
CA PRO A 116 2.48 14.88 -18.51
C PRO A 116 1.60 15.01 -19.77
N GLU A 117 1.91 15.96 -20.64
CA GLU A 117 1.14 16.18 -21.88
C GLU A 117 1.13 14.93 -22.78
N GLU A 118 2.19 14.14 -22.78
CA GLU A 118 2.26 12.91 -23.56
C GLU A 118 1.27 11.84 -23.12
N TRP A 119 0.73 11.90 -21.89
CA TRP A 119 -0.35 10.99 -21.46
C TRP A 119 -1.73 11.47 -21.92
N LEU A 120 -1.86 12.76 -22.21
CA LEU A 120 -3.11 13.40 -22.63
C LEU A 120 -3.32 13.35 -24.14
N LYS A 121 -2.28 13.00 -24.90
CA LYS A 121 -2.37 12.84 -26.34
C LYS A 121 -3.20 11.60 -26.67
N ASP A 122 -3.97 11.74 -27.73
CA ASP A 122 -4.68 10.61 -28.32
C ASP A 122 -3.63 9.72 -28.99
N ASP A 123 -3.68 8.42 -28.72
CA ASP A 123 -3.16 7.41 -29.66
C ASP A 123 -4.10 7.37 -30.86
N ALA A 124 -4.31 8.52 -31.50
CA ALA A 124 -4.97 8.61 -32.79
C ALA A 124 -3.98 8.00 -33.78
N GLY A 125 -4.10 6.68 -33.94
CA GLY A 125 -3.65 5.98 -35.12
C GLY A 125 -4.03 6.77 -36.35
N THR A 126 -3.05 6.91 -37.22
CA THR A 126 -3.24 7.29 -38.62
C THR A 126 -4.19 6.30 -39.30
#